data_AF-A0AAD7FTY7-F1
#
_entry.id   AF-A0AAD7FTY7-F1
#
_cell.length_a   1.000
_cell.length_b   1.000
_cell.length_c   1.000
_cell.angle_alpha   90.00
_cell.angle_beta   90.00
_cell.angle_gamma   90.00
#
_symmetry.space_group_name_H-M   'P 1'
#
loop_
_entity.id
_entity.type
_entity.pdbx_description
1 polymer ?
#
loop_
_entity_poly.entity_id
_entity_poly.type
_entity_poly.pdbx_seq_one_letter_code
_entity_poly.pdbx_strand_id
1 'polypeptide(L)'
;MPKDIVKKAKNKGSPAGFYPYNPTPHPTTSVKYAPFPMPPPSPTGGTPTSSLSKFYDSDMGELTSPSPPASSESDVPVCLYCDQPLPPHPTAKLSQLLSSTALSPSSDAVARLCRLHHLEAEVLPNALSRGYPQSINWLALHGRVEEFLPHLKAILLDTSSTPEGARARCRFWQLLLKRILAAGGVSKAFEIGPEMSAVRDYWVGYYGEKGRAVLTNLLFKNFPQQQFKDHTDPVSWRRFIECVFVTR
;
A
#
# COMPACT_ATOMS: atom_id res chain seq x y z
N MET A 1 -6.97 -7.49 80.37
CA MET A 1 -6.26 -6.63 79.40
C MET A 1 -6.07 -7.40 78.09
N PRO A 2 -6.82 -7.07 77.03
CA PRO A 2 -6.65 -7.69 75.71
C PRO A 2 -5.71 -6.89 74.80
N LYS A 3 -5.03 -7.58 73.89
CA LYS A 3 -4.09 -7.02 72.90
C LYS A 3 -4.83 -6.69 71.60
N ASP A 4 -4.76 -5.42 71.20
CA ASP A 4 -5.34 -4.94 69.94
C ASP A 4 -4.41 -5.18 68.74
N ILE A 5 -5.05 -5.66 67.66
CA ILE A 5 -4.50 -5.91 66.33
C ILE A 5 -4.74 -4.66 65.48
N VAL A 6 -3.68 -4.01 64.99
CA VAL A 6 -3.79 -2.93 64.00
C VAL A 6 -3.19 -3.38 62.67
N LYS A 7 -4.07 -3.65 61.70
CA LYS A 7 -3.74 -3.82 60.28
C LYS A 7 -3.60 -2.43 59.63
N LYS A 8 -2.44 -2.14 59.02
CA LYS A 8 -2.25 -0.97 58.14
C LYS A 8 -2.40 -1.40 56.68
N ALA A 9 -3.52 -1.02 56.05
CA ALA A 9 -3.67 -1.00 54.60
C ALA A 9 -3.06 0.29 54.04
N LYS A 10 -2.22 0.18 53.01
CA LYS A 10 -1.59 1.31 52.32
C LYS A 10 -2.18 1.37 50.91
N ASN A 11 -3.09 2.32 50.69
CA ASN A 11 -3.68 2.63 49.40
C ASN A 11 -3.13 4.00 48.93
N LYS A 12 -2.46 4.02 47.78
CA LYS A 12 -2.05 5.21 47.00
C LYS A 12 -1.96 4.68 45.55
N GLY A 13 -2.72 5.10 44.55
CA GLY A 13 -3.24 6.42 44.24
C GLY A 13 -2.51 6.92 42.99
N SER A 14 -2.90 6.46 41.79
CA SER A 14 -2.39 6.93 40.49
C SER A 14 -3.27 8.07 39.98
N PRO A 15 -2.71 9.19 39.47
CA PRO A 15 -3.47 10.14 38.68
C PRO A 15 -3.24 9.88 37.18
N ALA A 16 -4.26 9.36 36.50
CA ALA A 16 -4.35 9.43 35.04
C ALA A 16 -5.02 10.77 34.68
N GLY A 17 -4.23 11.71 34.18
CA GLY A 17 -4.74 12.97 33.61
C GLY A 17 -5.36 12.71 32.24
N PHE A 18 -6.69 12.62 32.19
CA PHE A 18 -7.47 12.70 30.96
C PHE A 18 -7.66 14.18 30.60
N TYR A 19 -7.08 14.64 29.50
CA TYR A 19 -7.44 15.92 28.89
C TYR A 19 -8.62 15.70 27.92
N PRO A 20 -9.76 16.39 28.09
CA PRO A 20 -10.84 16.36 27.10
C PRO A 20 -10.48 17.23 25.89
N TYR A 21 -10.34 16.62 24.71
CA TYR A 21 -10.24 17.33 23.43
C TYR A 21 -11.65 17.62 22.90
N ASN A 22 -11.94 18.90 22.64
CA ASN A 22 -13.20 19.39 22.10
C ASN A 22 -13.09 19.49 20.56
N PRO A 23 -13.82 18.68 19.78
CA PRO A 23 -13.72 18.71 18.33
C PRO A 23 -14.58 19.83 17.75
N THR A 24 -13.96 20.91 17.28
CA THR A 24 -14.61 21.82 16.32
C THR A 24 -14.67 21.16 14.93
N PRO A 25 -15.77 21.32 14.19
CA PRO A 25 -15.92 20.76 12.84
C PRO A 25 -15.05 21.54 11.84
N HIS A 26 -14.16 20.85 11.13
CA HIS A 26 -13.40 21.42 10.02
C HIS A 26 -14.08 21.14 8.67
N PRO A 27 -14.00 22.11 7.73
CA PRO A 27 -14.61 22.00 6.41
C PRO A 27 -13.90 20.97 5.52
N THR A 28 -14.70 20.22 4.77
CA THR A 28 -14.27 19.18 3.83
C THR A 28 -13.70 19.80 2.56
N THR A 29 -12.42 20.19 2.55
CA THR A 29 -11.71 20.51 1.31
C THR A 29 -11.01 19.27 0.77
N SER A 30 -11.52 18.75 -0.34
CA SER A 30 -10.88 17.73 -1.18
C SER A 30 -9.59 18.30 -1.77
N VAL A 31 -8.46 18.01 -1.13
CA VAL A 31 -7.13 18.34 -1.66
C VAL A 31 -6.75 17.24 -2.67
N LYS A 32 -6.81 17.57 -3.96
CA LYS A 32 -6.19 16.78 -5.03
C LYS A 32 -4.68 16.85 -4.86
N TYR A 33 -4.06 15.75 -4.44
CA TYR A 33 -2.60 15.64 -4.40
C TYR A 33 -2.06 15.35 -5.80
N ALA A 34 -1.13 16.19 -6.25
CA ALA A 34 -0.24 15.82 -7.34
C ALA A 34 0.71 14.71 -6.84
N PRO A 35 0.95 13.64 -7.62
CA PRO A 35 1.93 12.62 -7.26
C PRO A 35 3.32 13.24 -7.15
N PHE A 36 4.10 12.78 -6.15
CA PHE A 36 5.49 13.17 -5.98
C PHE A 36 6.28 12.93 -7.28
N PRO A 37 6.98 13.93 -7.84
CA PRO A 37 7.85 13.72 -8.99
C PRO A 37 9.01 12.80 -8.57
N MET A 38 9.17 11.68 -9.27
CA MET A 38 10.35 10.83 -9.10
C MET A 38 11.59 11.53 -9.64
N PRO A 39 12.77 11.30 -9.05
CA PRO A 39 14.03 11.71 -9.67
C PRO A 39 14.20 11.02 -11.04
N PRO A 40 14.82 11.71 -12.02
CA PRO A 40 14.98 11.19 -13.37
C PRO A 40 15.79 9.88 -13.37
N PRO A 41 15.50 8.95 -14.30
CA PRO A 41 16.31 7.75 -14.47
C PRO A 41 17.74 8.13 -14.83
N SER A 42 18.71 7.44 -14.22
CA SER A 42 20.13 7.57 -14.59
C SER A 42 20.32 7.29 -16.09
N PRO A 43 21.19 8.03 -16.79
CA PRO A 43 21.36 7.89 -18.23
C PRO A 43 22.01 6.55 -18.58
N THR A 44 21.22 5.62 -19.11
CA THR A 44 21.73 4.47 -19.88
C THR A 44 21.90 4.88 -21.33
N GLY A 45 23.16 4.93 -21.78
CA GLY A 45 23.52 5.29 -23.14
C GLY A 45 23.04 4.29 -24.19
N GLY A 46 22.57 4.83 -25.32
CA GLY A 46 23.09 4.46 -26.64
C GLY A 46 22.47 3.27 -27.40
N THR A 47 21.36 3.54 -28.12
CA THR A 47 21.14 3.26 -29.57
C THR A 47 20.97 1.79 -30.09
N PRO A 48 20.46 1.53 -31.32
CA PRO A 48 19.02 1.55 -31.63
C PRO A 48 18.53 0.41 -32.59
N THR A 49 17.24 0.49 -32.94
CA THR A 49 16.55 -0.05 -34.13
C THR A 49 16.33 -1.56 -34.31
N SER A 50 15.05 -1.94 -34.42
CA SER A 50 14.59 -2.87 -35.45
C SER A 50 13.11 -2.62 -35.72
N SER A 51 12.84 -1.96 -36.85
CA SER A 51 11.53 -1.76 -37.45
C SER A 51 11.05 -3.05 -38.10
N LEU A 52 9.84 -3.49 -37.79
CA LEU A 52 9.18 -4.60 -38.47
C LEU A 52 7.98 -4.04 -39.25
N SER A 53 8.30 -3.44 -40.40
CA SER A 53 7.35 -3.06 -41.43
C SER A 53 7.79 -3.70 -42.74
N LYS A 54 6.85 -4.43 -43.36
CA LYS A 54 6.77 -4.90 -44.77
C LYS A 54 6.52 -6.40 -44.83
N PHE A 55 5.28 -6.79 -45.09
CA PHE A 55 4.96 -7.85 -46.05
C PHE A 55 3.52 -7.68 -46.55
N TYR A 56 3.38 -7.86 -47.86
CA TYR A 56 2.18 -7.86 -48.72
C TYR A 56 1.74 -6.53 -49.35
N ASP A 57 2.23 -6.33 -50.57
CA ASP A 57 1.56 -5.59 -51.65
C ASP A 57 1.63 -6.47 -52.91
N SER A 58 0.47 -6.92 -53.41
CA SER A 58 0.23 -7.36 -54.80
C SER A 58 -1.27 -7.58 -55.01
N ASP A 59 -1.91 -6.50 -55.47
CA ASP A 59 -2.80 -6.40 -56.63
C ASP A 59 -3.64 -7.62 -57.06
N MET A 60 -4.97 -7.44 -57.07
CA MET A 60 -5.88 -7.66 -58.21
C MET A 60 -7.31 -7.39 -57.73
N GLY A 61 -7.94 -6.35 -58.29
CA GLY A 61 -9.30 -5.95 -57.95
C GLY A 61 -10.37 -6.77 -58.66
N GLU A 62 -11.53 -6.95 -58.00
CA GLU A 62 -12.82 -7.14 -58.67
C GLU A 62 -14.00 -6.80 -57.73
N LEU A 63 -15.07 -6.29 -58.32
CA LEU A 63 -16.19 -5.55 -57.74
C LEU A 63 -17.15 -6.39 -56.88
N THR A 64 -17.62 -5.85 -55.74
CA THR A 64 -19.06 -5.83 -55.32
C THR A 64 -19.30 -5.09 -53.99
N SER A 65 -20.36 -4.27 -53.94
CA SER A 65 -21.04 -3.63 -52.78
C SER A 65 -21.39 -4.61 -51.62
N PRO A 66 -21.76 -4.20 -50.38
CA PRO A 66 -22.27 -2.90 -49.93
C PRO A 66 -21.58 -2.33 -48.66
N SER A 67 -21.97 -1.10 -48.28
CA SER A 67 -21.51 -0.36 -47.10
C SER A 67 -21.43 -1.22 -45.83
N PRO A 68 -20.31 -1.18 -45.08
CA PRO A 68 -20.28 -1.79 -43.75
C PRO A 68 -21.18 -0.97 -42.81
N PRO A 69 -22.05 -1.60 -42.01
CA PRO A 69 -22.65 -0.90 -40.89
C PRO A 69 -21.52 -0.42 -39.96
N ALA A 70 -21.61 0.86 -39.61
CA ALA A 70 -20.77 1.48 -38.61
C ALA A 70 -20.84 0.68 -37.29
N SER A 71 -19.73 0.73 -36.55
CA SER A 71 -19.57 0.25 -35.17
C SER A 71 -19.24 -1.24 -35.04
N SER A 72 -17.99 -1.59 -35.34
CA SER A 72 -17.33 -2.67 -34.59
C SER A 72 -17.16 -2.18 -33.15
N GLU A 73 -18.22 -2.25 -32.35
CA GLU A 73 -18.10 -2.27 -30.90
C GLU A 73 -17.23 -3.49 -30.59
N SER A 74 -15.95 -3.26 -30.33
CA SER A 74 -15.09 -4.32 -29.83
C SER A 74 -15.68 -4.76 -28.50
N ASP A 75 -16.33 -5.93 -28.46
CA ASP A 75 -16.80 -6.55 -27.24
C ASP A 75 -15.61 -6.76 -26.31
N VAL A 76 -15.37 -5.78 -25.42
CA VAL A 76 -14.31 -5.89 -24.42
C VAL A 76 -14.79 -6.92 -23.42
N PRO A 77 -14.09 -8.06 -23.27
CA PRO A 77 -14.53 -9.11 -22.37
C PRO A 77 -14.61 -8.55 -20.94
N VAL A 78 -15.73 -8.76 -20.25
CA VAL A 78 -15.97 -8.27 -18.89
C VAL A 78 -15.85 -9.41 -17.86
N CYS A 79 -15.44 -9.06 -16.65
CA CYS A 79 -15.33 -10.00 -15.54
C CYS A 79 -16.73 -10.31 -14.98
N LEU A 80 -17.08 -11.60 -14.91
CA LEU A 80 -18.40 -12.09 -14.45
C LEU A 80 -18.73 -11.82 -12.97
N TYR A 81 -17.77 -11.29 -12.20
CA TYR A 81 -17.91 -11.09 -10.76
C TYR A 81 -17.92 -9.62 -10.33
N CYS A 82 -17.43 -8.71 -11.18
CA CYS A 82 -17.35 -7.28 -10.85
C CYS A 82 -17.70 -6.35 -12.01
N ASP A 83 -18.07 -6.91 -13.16
CA ASP A 83 -18.50 -6.20 -14.37
C ASP A 83 -17.49 -5.17 -14.90
N GLN A 84 -16.21 -5.34 -14.54
CA GLN A 84 -15.10 -4.52 -15.03
C GLN A 84 -14.44 -5.18 -16.25
N PRO A 85 -13.83 -4.41 -17.16
CA PRO A 85 -13.15 -4.96 -18.32
C PRO A 85 -11.96 -5.84 -17.92
N LEU A 86 -11.81 -6.96 -18.63
CA LEU A 86 -10.64 -7.81 -18.56
C LEU A 86 -9.51 -7.21 -19.42
N PRO A 87 -8.24 -7.48 -19.07
CA PRO A 87 -7.12 -7.02 -19.90
C PRO A 87 -7.20 -7.66 -21.30
N PRO A 88 -6.80 -6.94 -22.36
CA PRO A 88 -6.83 -7.46 -23.73
C PRO A 88 -5.91 -8.67 -23.94
N HIS A 89 -4.84 -8.76 -23.15
CA HIS A 89 -3.88 -9.86 -23.17
C HIS A 89 -3.66 -10.37 -21.74
N PRO A 90 -4.54 -11.24 -21.21
CA PRO A 90 -4.41 -11.76 -19.86
C PRO A 90 -3.15 -12.60 -19.72
N THR A 91 -2.46 -12.49 -18.58
CA THR A 91 -1.29 -13.35 -18.32
C THR A 91 -1.73 -14.81 -18.16
N ALA A 92 -0.79 -15.75 -18.34
CA ALA A 92 -1.06 -17.18 -18.09
C ALA A 92 -1.64 -17.45 -16.69
N LYS A 93 -1.22 -16.66 -15.69
CA LYS A 93 -1.72 -16.73 -14.32
C LYS A 93 -3.17 -16.27 -14.22
N LEU A 94 -3.54 -15.17 -14.87
CA LEU A 94 -4.92 -14.68 -14.90
C LEU A 94 -5.82 -15.66 -15.65
N SER A 95 -5.37 -16.20 -16.78
CA SER A 95 -6.11 -17.23 -17.53
C SER A 95 -6.36 -18.49 -16.69
N GLN A 96 -5.35 -18.98 -15.94
CA GLN A 96 -5.52 -20.10 -15.02
C GLN A 96 -6.52 -19.79 -13.89
N LEU A 97 -6.49 -18.57 -13.36
CA LEU A 97 -7.44 -18.13 -12.33
C LEU A 97 -8.87 -18.01 -12.85
N LEU A 98 -9.06 -17.50 -14.08
CA LEU A 98 -10.37 -17.45 -14.73
C LEU A 98 -10.97 -18.85 -14.86
N SER A 99 -10.21 -19.81 -15.39
CA SER A 99 -10.68 -21.19 -15.55
C SER A 99 -10.96 -21.89 -14.22
N SER A 100 -10.07 -21.75 -13.23
CA SER A 100 -10.24 -22.43 -11.93
C SER A 100 -11.37 -21.83 -11.10
N THR A 101 -11.57 -20.51 -11.14
CA THR A 101 -12.66 -19.83 -10.42
C THR A 101 -14.02 -20.13 -11.06
N ALA A 102 -14.08 -20.30 -12.39
CA ALA A 102 -15.31 -20.72 -13.07
C ALA A 102 -15.77 -22.13 -12.65
N LEU A 103 -14.84 -23.04 -12.36
CA LEU A 103 -15.15 -24.40 -11.90
C LEU A 103 -15.54 -24.46 -10.43
N SER A 104 -14.91 -23.63 -9.58
CA SER A 104 -15.16 -23.61 -8.14
C SER A 104 -15.01 -22.19 -7.59
N PRO A 105 -16.08 -21.37 -7.66
CA PRO A 105 -16.04 -20.00 -7.18
C PRO A 105 -16.12 -19.97 -5.65
N SER A 106 -14.99 -19.79 -4.99
CA SER A 106 -14.95 -19.39 -3.58
C SER A 106 -14.76 -17.89 -3.46
N SER A 107 -15.20 -17.29 -2.34
CA SER A 107 -15.02 -15.85 -2.08
C SER A 107 -13.56 -15.41 -2.25
N ASP A 108 -12.61 -16.19 -1.73
CA ASP A 108 -11.18 -15.91 -1.85
C ASP A 108 -10.66 -16.09 -3.29
N ALA A 109 -11.18 -17.05 -4.05
CA ALA A 109 -10.82 -17.24 -5.44
C ALA A 109 -11.31 -16.05 -6.29
N VAL A 110 -12.57 -15.64 -6.10
CA VAL A 110 -13.16 -14.47 -6.77
C VAL A 110 -12.41 -13.19 -6.40
N ALA A 111 -12.11 -12.97 -5.11
CA ALA A 111 -11.36 -11.80 -4.69
C ALA A 111 -9.96 -11.76 -5.31
N ARG A 112 -9.25 -12.89 -5.41
CA ARG A 112 -7.94 -12.96 -6.08
C ARG A 112 -8.05 -12.71 -7.58
N LEU A 113 -9.05 -13.27 -8.23
CA LEU A 113 -9.32 -13.03 -9.65
C LEU A 113 -9.58 -11.55 -9.93
N CYS A 114 -10.52 -10.94 -9.21
CA CYS A 114 -10.89 -9.52 -9.35
C CYS A 114 -9.68 -8.60 -9.18
N ARG A 115 -8.86 -8.87 -8.16
CA ARG A 115 -7.64 -8.09 -7.91
C ARG A 115 -6.61 -8.24 -9.02
N LEU A 116 -6.43 -9.44 -9.56
CA LEU A 116 -5.43 -9.68 -10.59
C LEU A 116 -5.83 -9.07 -11.94
N HIS A 117 -7.09 -9.21 -12.38
CA HIS A 117 -7.46 -8.61 -13.67
C HIS A 117 -7.46 -7.08 -13.59
N HIS A 118 -7.85 -6.47 -12.46
CA HIS A 118 -7.74 -5.03 -12.29
C HIS A 118 -6.27 -4.56 -12.31
N LEU A 119 -5.39 -5.35 -11.68
CA LEU A 119 -3.96 -5.09 -11.75
C LEU A 119 -3.45 -5.15 -13.20
N GLU A 120 -3.82 -6.15 -13.97
CA GLU A 120 -3.36 -6.33 -15.35
C GLU A 120 -4.01 -5.35 -16.34
N ALA A 121 -5.27 -5.00 -16.15
CA ALA A 121 -6.01 -4.11 -17.05
C ALA A 121 -5.69 -2.63 -16.83
N GLU A 122 -5.48 -2.21 -15.58
CA GLU A 122 -5.36 -0.80 -15.23
C GLU A 122 -4.03 -0.46 -14.55
N VAL A 123 -3.67 -1.18 -13.50
CA VAL A 123 -2.53 -0.78 -12.65
C VAL A 123 -1.19 -0.97 -13.36
N LEU A 124 -0.98 -2.11 -14.02
CA LEU A 124 0.26 -2.41 -14.72
C LEU A 124 0.49 -1.47 -15.91
N PRO A 125 -0.45 -1.26 -16.84
CA PRO A 125 -0.26 -0.30 -17.93
C PRO A 125 0.07 1.12 -17.44
N ASN A 126 -0.62 1.57 -16.38
CA ASN A 126 -0.35 2.87 -15.77
C ASN A 126 1.02 2.96 -15.07
N ALA A 127 1.46 1.87 -14.45
CA ALA A 127 2.80 1.80 -13.86
C ALA A 127 3.87 1.84 -14.97
N LEU A 128 3.67 1.10 -16.06
CA LEU A 128 4.61 1.08 -17.17
C LEU A 128 4.70 2.43 -17.88
N SER A 129 3.56 3.10 -18.12
CA SER A 129 3.54 4.44 -18.75
C SER A 129 4.23 5.51 -17.89
N ARG A 130 4.27 5.31 -16.57
CA ARG A 130 4.97 6.18 -15.62
C ARG A 130 6.42 5.78 -15.37
N GLY A 131 6.95 4.79 -16.10
CA GLY A 131 8.34 4.35 -15.98
C GLY A 131 8.63 3.59 -14.69
N TYR A 132 7.63 2.97 -14.05
CA TYR A 132 7.90 2.08 -12.93
C TYR A 132 8.73 0.88 -13.41
N PRO A 133 9.76 0.47 -12.67
CA PRO A 133 10.60 -0.64 -13.09
C PRO A 133 9.80 -1.94 -13.19
N GLN A 134 10.19 -2.83 -14.10
CA GLN A 134 9.67 -4.20 -14.13
C GLN A 134 10.53 -5.17 -13.31
N SER A 135 11.78 -4.77 -13.04
CA SER A 135 12.73 -5.54 -12.25
C SER A 135 13.32 -4.69 -11.13
N ILE A 136 13.57 -5.32 -9.99
CA ILE A 136 14.10 -4.64 -8.82
C ILE A 136 15.61 -4.88 -8.76
N ASN A 137 16.39 -3.80 -8.82
CA ASN A 137 17.80 -3.84 -8.46
C ASN A 137 17.93 -3.90 -6.93
N TRP A 138 18.03 -5.11 -6.39
CA TRP A 138 18.14 -5.35 -4.95
C TRP A 138 19.41 -4.77 -4.34
N LEU A 139 20.51 -4.69 -5.11
CA LEU A 139 21.77 -4.11 -4.64
C LEU A 139 21.65 -2.60 -4.43
N ALA A 140 20.96 -1.91 -5.33
CA ALA A 140 20.73 -0.47 -5.23
C ALA A 140 19.59 -0.11 -4.26
N LEU A 141 18.74 -1.06 -3.85
CA LEU A 141 17.61 -0.78 -2.97
C LEU A 141 18.05 -0.24 -1.61
N HIS A 142 19.15 -0.74 -1.06
CA HIS A 142 19.68 -0.29 0.23
C HIS A 142 20.02 1.20 0.21
N GLY A 143 20.87 1.64 -0.74
CA GLY A 143 21.28 3.04 -0.85
C GLY A 143 20.11 3.99 -1.06
N ARG A 144 19.12 3.59 -1.87
CA ARG A 144 17.90 4.41 -2.04
C ARG A 144 17.14 4.60 -0.73
N VAL A 145 17.01 3.56 0.10
CA VAL A 145 16.31 3.70 1.39
C VAL A 145 17.14 4.52 2.38
N GLU A 146 18.47 4.44 2.30
CA GLU A 146 19.39 5.27 3.10
C GLU A 146 19.18 6.77 2.85
N GLU A 147 18.94 7.19 1.60
CA GLU A 147 18.62 8.58 1.25
C GLU A 147 17.35 9.09 1.95
N PHE A 148 16.40 8.21 2.27
CA PHE A 148 15.18 8.57 2.99
C PHE A 148 15.33 8.55 4.51
N LEU A 149 16.41 7.97 5.07
CA LEU A 149 16.58 7.87 6.52
C LEU A 149 16.46 9.20 7.27
N PRO A 150 16.99 10.34 6.78
CA PRO A 150 16.80 11.63 7.45
C PRO A 150 15.32 12.03 7.56
N HIS A 151 14.53 11.79 6.50
CA HIS A 151 13.10 12.08 6.47
C HIS A 151 12.32 11.15 7.41
N LEU A 152 12.65 9.86 7.42
CA LEU A 152 12.05 8.89 8.33
C LEU A 152 12.39 9.22 9.78
N LYS A 153 13.64 9.62 10.06
CA LYS A 153 14.07 10.08 11.38
C LYS A 153 13.30 11.32 11.82
N ALA A 154 13.02 12.26 10.92
CA ALA A 154 12.21 13.44 11.23
C ALA A 154 10.79 13.05 11.65
N ILE A 155 10.15 12.10 10.96
CA ILE A 155 8.83 11.58 11.35
C ILE A 155 8.89 10.87 12.72
N LEU A 156 9.95 10.10 12.94
CA LEU A 156 10.16 9.34 14.17
C LEU A 156 10.44 10.25 15.37
N LEU A 157 11.18 11.34 15.20
CA LEU A 157 11.52 12.26 16.29
C LEU A 157 10.47 13.33 16.54
N ASP A 158 9.60 13.60 15.58
CA ASP A 158 8.53 14.59 15.73
C ASP A 158 7.43 14.08 16.65
N THR A 159 7.59 14.32 17.95
CA THR A 159 6.58 14.08 18.99
C THR A 159 5.64 15.26 19.18
N SER A 160 5.77 16.31 18.36
CA SER A 160 4.94 17.50 18.49
C SER A 160 3.53 17.25 17.96
N SER A 161 2.53 17.81 18.64
CA SER A 161 1.14 17.81 18.15
C SER A 161 0.87 18.94 17.14
N THR A 162 1.92 19.52 16.54
CA THR A 162 1.77 20.64 15.62
C THR A 162 1.28 20.16 14.26
N PRO A 163 0.33 20.88 13.61
CA PRO A 163 -0.20 20.48 12.31
C PRO A 163 0.84 20.50 11.18
N GLU A 164 1.96 21.19 11.40
CA GLU A 164 3.07 21.36 10.45
C GLU A 164 4.16 20.30 10.60
N GLY A 165 4.08 19.48 11.66
CA GLY A 165 5.05 18.44 11.97
C GLY A 165 5.25 17.42 10.85
N ALA A 166 6.46 16.85 10.76
CA ALA A 166 6.75 15.72 9.87
C ALA A 166 5.79 14.54 10.11
N ARG A 167 5.45 14.28 11.37
CA ARG A 167 4.50 13.24 11.77
C ARG A 167 3.06 13.61 11.41
N ALA A 168 2.66 14.87 11.59
CA ALA A 168 1.35 15.35 11.17
C ALA A 168 1.16 15.25 9.65
N ARG A 169 2.22 15.43 8.85
CA ARG A 169 2.18 15.27 7.38
C ARG A 169 2.29 13.82 6.90
N CYS A 170 2.64 12.88 7.79
CA CYS A 170 2.75 11.47 7.45
C CYS A 170 1.35 10.83 7.36
N ARG A 171 0.89 10.53 6.14
CA ARG A 171 -0.41 9.89 5.89
C ARG A 171 -0.56 8.57 6.67
N PHE A 172 0.49 7.73 6.71
CA PHE A 172 0.44 6.43 7.38
C PHE A 172 0.24 6.59 8.89
N TRP A 173 0.90 7.58 9.48
CA TRP A 173 0.67 7.93 10.88
C TRP A 173 -0.78 8.36 11.14
N GLN A 174 -1.31 9.25 10.30
CA GLN A 174 -2.70 9.71 10.43
C GLN A 174 -3.70 8.55 10.30
N LEU A 175 -3.49 7.64 9.36
CA LEU A 175 -4.33 6.45 9.17
C LEU A 175 -4.27 5.53 10.38
N LEU A 176 -3.07 5.33 10.93
CA LEU A 176 -2.88 4.54 12.16
C LEU A 176 -3.64 5.16 13.35
N LEU A 177 -3.51 6.46 13.57
CA LEU A 177 -4.24 7.14 14.64
C LEU A 177 -5.75 7.07 14.46
N LYS A 178 -6.26 7.27 13.23
CA LYS A 178 -7.68 7.12 12.92
C LYS A 178 -8.18 5.71 13.24
N ARG A 179 -7.40 4.68 12.91
CA ARG A 179 -7.70 3.28 13.23
C ARG A 179 -7.74 3.05 14.75
N ILE A 180 -6.75 3.56 15.48
CA ILE A 180 -6.69 3.45 16.94
C ILE A 180 -7.91 4.11 17.60
N LEU A 181 -8.29 5.30 17.13
CA LEU A 181 -9.45 6.02 17.62
C LEU A 181 -10.75 5.28 17.31
N ALA A 182 -10.94 4.83 16.07
CA ALA A 182 -12.12 4.07 15.65
C ALA A 182 -12.30 2.76 16.43
N ALA A 183 -11.19 2.09 16.75
CA ALA A 183 -11.21 0.86 17.56
C ALA A 183 -11.37 1.12 19.07
N GLY A 184 -11.27 2.37 19.53
CA GLY A 184 -11.35 2.72 20.95
C GLY A 184 -10.11 2.33 21.76
N GLY A 185 -8.93 2.28 21.13
CA GLY A 185 -7.66 2.03 21.81
C GLY A 185 -6.67 1.18 21.01
N VAL A 186 -5.39 1.24 21.41
CA VAL A 186 -4.29 0.55 20.71
C VAL A 186 -4.49 -0.97 20.70
N SER A 187 -4.85 -1.58 21.83
CA SER A 187 -5.05 -3.04 21.90
C SER A 187 -6.10 -3.51 20.91
N LYS A 188 -7.28 -2.89 20.89
CA LYS A 188 -8.39 -3.23 19.99
C LYS A 188 -8.04 -2.97 18.51
N ALA A 189 -7.27 -1.93 18.23
CA ALA A 189 -6.84 -1.62 16.86
C ALA A 189 -5.96 -2.71 16.24
N PHE A 190 -5.26 -3.48 17.08
CA PHE A 190 -4.34 -4.53 16.70
C PHE A 190 -4.79 -5.93 17.12
N GLU A 191 -5.98 -6.08 17.71
CA GLU A 191 -6.55 -7.39 17.99
C GLU A 191 -6.72 -8.17 16.67
N ILE A 192 -6.25 -9.42 16.71
CA ILE A 192 -6.30 -10.33 15.57
C ILE A 192 -7.72 -10.91 15.52
N GLY A 193 -8.67 -10.12 15.00
CA GLY A 193 -9.99 -10.62 14.64
C GLY A 193 -9.94 -11.43 13.33
N PRO A 194 -11.00 -12.19 12.99
CA PRO A 194 -11.13 -12.86 11.68
C PRO A 194 -11.02 -11.89 10.50
N GLU A 195 -11.30 -10.61 10.72
CA GLU A 195 -11.06 -9.49 9.78
C GLU A 195 -9.56 -9.30 9.46
N MET A 196 -8.65 -9.60 10.41
CA MET A 196 -7.20 -9.52 10.18
C MET A 196 -6.64 -10.68 9.34
N SER A 197 -7.37 -11.79 9.20
CA SER A 197 -7.05 -12.84 8.23
C SER A 197 -7.19 -12.31 6.80
N ALA A 198 -8.13 -11.39 6.57
CA ALA A 198 -8.25 -10.64 5.33
C ALA A 198 -7.22 -9.50 5.23
N VAL A 199 -6.82 -8.88 6.36
CA VAL A 199 -5.70 -7.92 6.45
C VAL A 199 -4.32 -8.60 6.42
N ARG A 200 -4.25 -9.94 6.32
CA ARG A 200 -3.03 -10.65 5.94
C ARG A 200 -2.63 -10.32 4.49
N ASP A 201 -3.55 -9.74 3.74
CA ASP A 201 -3.30 -8.87 2.59
C ASP A 201 -2.79 -7.48 3.01
N TYR A 202 -2.00 -7.34 4.09
CA TYR A 202 -1.12 -6.17 4.27
C TYR A 202 -0.06 -6.35 3.21
N TRP A 203 -0.42 -5.92 2.00
CA TRP A 203 0.33 -6.07 0.77
C TRP A 203 1.75 -5.63 1.06
N VAL A 204 2.63 -6.61 1.16
CA VAL A 204 4.01 -6.44 0.77
C VAL A 204 3.96 -5.67 -0.54
N GLY A 205 4.35 -4.39 -0.51
CA GLY A 205 4.08 -3.45 -1.58
C GLY A 205 4.75 -3.87 -2.90
N TYR A 206 5.06 -2.91 -3.76
CA TYR A 206 5.75 -3.19 -5.02
C TYR A 206 6.95 -4.17 -4.90
N TYR A 207 7.62 -4.19 -3.75
CA TYR A 207 8.78 -5.05 -3.48
C TYR A 207 8.48 -6.44 -2.88
N GLY A 208 7.24 -6.83 -2.63
CA GLY A 208 6.95 -8.18 -2.13
C GLY A 208 7.55 -8.48 -0.74
N GLU A 209 7.49 -9.74 -0.30
CA GLU A 209 8.00 -10.19 1.00
C GLU A 209 9.48 -9.92 1.17
N LYS A 210 10.24 -10.09 0.09
CA LYS A 210 11.68 -9.80 0.04
C LYS A 210 11.94 -8.32 0.32
N GLY A 211 11.17 -7.42 -0.29
CA GLY A 211 11.22 -6.00 -0.01
C GLY A 211 10.95 -5.63 1.43
N ARG A 212 9.88 -6.22 1.99
CA ARG A 212 9.56 -6.03 3.41
C ARG A 212 10.72 -6.47 4.31
N ALA A 213 11.30 -7.64 4.06
CA ALA A 213 12.42 -8.13 4.85
C ALA A 213 13.63 -7.18 4.78
N VAL A 214 13.97 -6.68 3.59
CA VAL A 214 15.06 -5.71 3.40
C VAL A 214 14.77 -4.41 4.16
N LEU A 215 13.57 -3.84 4.00
CA LEU A 215 13.17 -2.60 4.66
C LEU A 215 13.17 -2.75 6.18
N THR A 216 12.56 -3.81 6.72
CA THR A 216 12.53 -4.06 8.16
C THR A 216 13.94 -4.19 8.73
N ASN A 217 14.82 -4.98 8.10
CA ASN A 217 16.20 -5.14 8.56
C ASN A 217 16.94 -3.80 8.57
N LEU A 218 16.80 -3.01 7.51
CA LEU A 218 17.45 -1.72 7.39
C LEU A 218 16.94 -0.71 8.43
N LEU A 219 15.63 -0.64 8.63
CA LEU A 219 15.02 0.26 9.60
C LEU A 219 15.36 -0.14 11.03
N PHE A 220 15.43 -1.44 11.35
CA PHE A 220 15.82 -1.90 12.68
C PHE A 220 17.30 -1.61 12.98
N LYS A 221 18.16 -1.69 11.97
CA LYS A 221 19.57 -1.31 12.09
C LYS A 221 19.74 0.19 12.32
N ASN A 222 18.98 1.04 11.62
CA ASN A 222 19.12 2.50 11.69
C ASN A 222 18.33 3.17 12.81
N PHE A 223 17.26 2.53 13.29
CA PHE A 223 16.40 3.05 14.35
C PHE A 223 16.31 2.07 15.52
N PRO A 224 17.40 1.81 16.25
CA PRO A 224 17.41 0.83 17.32
C PRO A 224 16.40 1.14 18.43
N GLN A 225 15.67 0.12 18.87
CA GLN A 225 14.59 0.24 19.87
C GLN A 225 15.03 1.00 21.13
N GLN A 226 16.25 0.78 21.62
CA GLN A 226 16.76 1.40 22.84
C GLN A 226 16.81 2.93 22.76
N GLN A 227 16.97 3.50 21.57
CA GLN A 227 17.05 4.94 21.36
C GLN A 227 15.69 5.58 21.06
N PHE A 228 14.80 4.86 20.39
CA PHE A 228 13.59 5.44 19.80
C PHE A 228 12.27 4.98 20.41
N LYS A 229 12.28 4.04 21.37
CA LYS A 229 11.05 3.51 21.99
C LYS A 229 10.11 4.58 22.56
N ASP A 230 10.65 5.66 23.10
CA ASP A 230 9.87 6.70 23.78
C ASP A 230 9.32 7.75 22.80
N HIS A 231 9.63 7.63 21.51
CA HIS A 231 9.16 8.56 20.47
C HIS A 231 7.97 8.01 19.67
N THR A 232 7.58 6.75 19.92
CA THR A 232 6.60 6.04 19.08
C THR A 232 5.21 5.95 19.70
N ASP A 233 4.99 6.60 20.84
CA ASP A 233 3.67 6.66 21.48
C ASP A 233 2.58 7.14 20.50
N PRO A 234 1.39 6.51 20.52
CA PRO A 234 0.91 5.56 21.53
C PRO A 234 1.21 4.07 21.21
N VAL A 235 2.00 3.78 20.18
CA VAL A 235 2.27 2.41 19.74
C VAL A 235 3.68 1.94 20.11
N SER A 236 3.89 0.63 20.16
CA SER A 236 5.24 0.10 20.36
C SER A 236 6.15 0.46 19.18
N TRP A 237 7.45 0.61 19.44
CA TRP A 237 8.44 0.90 18.41
C TRP A 237 8.36 -0.02 17.20
N ARG A 238 8.23 -1.34 17.44
CA ARG A 238 8.09 -2.32 16.36
C ARG A 238 6.86 -2.03 15.49
N ARG A 239 5.71 -1.77 16.13
CA ARG A 239 4.46 -1.46 15.41
C ARG A 239 4.55 -0.15 14.67
N PHE A 240 5.25 0.85 15.20
CA PHE A 240 5.51 2.08 14.48
C PHE A 240 6.27 1.82 13.18
N ILE A 241 7.41 1.12 13.25
CA ILE A 241 8.21 0.81 12.06
C ILE A 241 7.38 0.00 11.04
N GLU A 242 6.66 -1.03 11.50
CA GLU A 242 5.84 -1.87 10.63
C GLU A 242 4.67 -1.07 10.00
N CYS A 243 3.91 -0.31 10.79
CA CYS A 243 2.67 0.35 10.38
C CYS A 243 2.84 1.72 9.73
N VAL A 244 4.00 2.37 9.90
CA VAL A 244 4.24 3.74 9.40
C VAL A 244 5.26 3.75 8.27
N PHE A 245 6.30 2.90 8.32
CA PHE A 245 7.39 2.94 7.34
C PHE A 245 7.37 1.77 6.35
N VAL A 246 6.85 0.61 6.75
CA VAL A 246 6.92 -0.61 5.94
C VAL A 246 5.60 -0.91 5.22
N THR A 247 4.49 -0.41 5.74
CA THR A 247 3.14 -0.72 5.25
C THR A 247 2.61 0.32 4.26
N ARG A 248 1.56 -0.10 3.56
CA ARG A 248 0.86 0.65 2.52
C ARG A 248 -0.48 1.18 3.03
#